data_AF-A0AAT9RR89-F1
#
_entry.id   AF-A0AAT9RR89-F1
#
_cell.length_a   1.000
_cell.length_b   1.000
_cell.length_c   1.000
_cell.angle_alpha   90.00
_cell.angle_beta   90.00
_cell.angle_gamma   90.00
#
_symmetry.space_group_name_H-M   'P 1'
#
loop_
_entity.id
_entity.type
_entity.pdbx_description
1 polymer ?
#
loop_
_entity_poly.entity_id
_entity_poly.type
_entity_poly.pdbx_seq_one_letter_code
_entity_poly.pdbx_strand_id
1 'polypeptide(L)'
;MTQQATVKPGEQQASTPGITGNQGLGAASMPRRLAQLLDTMRTHGGRWTTARVKAVRGSAAPGRRIARRDLQNLHRRGFLIMHEADGIRSYTLSRAVTPSAQQDPDWVNALLGAADVIEVLPPDTELEPGRANAVKLLRRMAVEGLEHYPPALVWARYLDADDLEAFLGELSAEAAGADDLATLAAVENTIATWRFIGEAQYAHNSAAGPGSSEAAA
;
A
#
# COMPACT_ATOMS: atom_id res chain seq x y z
N MET A 1 -32.71 -48.29 43.45
CA MET A 1 -31.24 -48.27 43.25
C MET A 1 -30.95 -47.30 42.12
N THR A 2 -30.76 -46.03 42.45
CA THR A 2 -30.63 -44.93 41.48
C THR A 2 -29.16 -44.62 41.33
N GLN A 3 -28.57 -44.99 40.20
CA GLN A 3 -27.16 -44.75 39.90
C GLN A 3 -26.96 -43.27 39.53
N GLN A 4 -26.18 -42.55 40.33
CA GLN A 4 -25.71 -41.20 40.02
C GLN A 4 -24.46 -41.30 39.13
N ALA A 5 -24.53 -40.69 37.95
CA ALA A 5 -23.41 -40.55 37.03
C ALA A 5 -22.50 -39.39 37.47
N THR A 6 -21.23 -39.69 37.74
CA THR A 6 -20.19 -38.72 38.07
C THR A 6 -19.68 -38.05 36.78
N VAL A 7 -19.97 -36.76 36.62
CA VAL A 7 -19.45 -35.92 35.53
C VAL A 7 -18.05 -35.43 35.91
N LYS A 8 -17.04 -35.69 35.07
CA LYS A 8 -15.68 -35.16 35.19
C LYS A 8 -15.67 -33.66 34.87
N PRO A 9 -14.96 -32.81 35.65
CA PRO A 9 -14.78 -31.40 35.31
C PRO A 9 -13.77 -31.28 34.16
N GLY A 10 -14.21 -30.64 33.08
CA GLY A 10 -13.41 -30.35 31.89
C GLY A 10 -12.35 -29.29 32.16
N GLU A 11 -11.13 -29.61 31.77
CA GLU A 11 -9.99 -28.71 31.61
C GLU A 11 -10.35 -27.59 30.61
N GLN A 12 -10.61 -26.39 31.14
CA GLN A 12 -10.78 -25.18 30.33
C GLN A 12 -9.42 -24.80 29.73
N GLN A 13 -9.25 -25.09 28.44
CA GLN A 13 -8.17 -24.53 27.64
C GLN A 13 -8.40 -23.01 27.53
N ALA A 14 -7.46 -22.24 28.09
CA ALA A 14 -7.45 -20.80 28.03
C ALA A 14 -7.19 -20.31 26.60
N SER A 15 -8.26 -19.96 25.88
CA SER A 15 -8.19 -19.17 24.65
C SER A 15 -7.57 -17.81 24.96
N THR A 16 -6.40 -17.54 24.39
CA THR A 16 -5.72 -16.25 24.49
C THR A 16 -6.43 -15.23 23.60
N PRO A 17 -6.79 -14.03 24.10
CA PRO A 17 -7.49 -13.03 23.30
C PRO A 17 -6.52 -12.16 22.47
N GLY A 18 -6.90 -11.92 21.21
CA GLY A 18 -6.76 -10.66 20.47
C GLY A 18 -5.35 -10.06 20.27
N ILE A 19 -4.73 -10.35 19.12
CA ILE A 19 -3.71 -9.47 18.53
C ILE A 19 -4.19 -9.02 17.15
N THR A 20 -4.96 -7.93 17.09
CA THR A 20 -5.14 -7.19 15.83
C THR A 20 -5.30 -5.69 16.08
N GLY A 21 -4.32 -5.10 16.75
CA GLY A 21 -4.10 -3.66 16.72
C GLY A 21 -3.11 -3.33 15.60
N ASN A 22 -3.63 -3.01 14.42
CA ASN A 22 -2.85 -2.59 13.26
C ASN A 22 -2.32 -1.16 13.49
N GLN A 23 -1.30 -1.01 14.34
CA GLN A 23 -0.70 0.30 14.62
C GLN A 23 0.14 0.76 13.43
N GLY A 24 -0.33 1.81 12.77
CA GLY A 24 0.32 2.55 11.69
C GLY A 24 1.62 3.24 12.11
N LEU A 25 2.60 2.46 12.58
CA LEU A 25 4.00 2.89 12.65
C LEU A 25 4.59 2.77 11.24
N GLY A 26 4.24 3.77 10.42
CA GLY A 26 4.71 3.92 9.05
C GLY A 26 6.23 3.84 8.92
N ALA A 27 6.68 3.66 7.68
CA ALA A 27 8.10 3.51 7.32
C ALA A 27 9.04 4.57 7.94
N ALA A 28 8.51 5.74 8.34
CA ALA A 28 9.22 6.82 9.01
C ALA A 28 9.88 6.46 10.36
N SER A 29 9.41 5.44 11.08
CA SER A 29 10.01 4.96 12.35
C SER A 29 10.82 3.66 12.17
N MET A 30 11.33 3.40 10.97
CA MET A 30 12.15 2.23 10.70
C MET A 30 13.65 2.54 10.90
N PRO A 31 14.38 1.78 11.74
CA PRO A 31 15.84 1.87 11.79
C PRO A 31 16.46 1.75 10.39
N ARG A 32 17.39 2.63 10.04
CA ARG A 32 18.05 2.69 8.72
C ARG A 32 18.52 1.33 8.20
N ARG A 33 19.03 0.47 9.08
CA ARG A 33 19.46 -0.90 8.76
C ARG A 33 18.33 -1.79 8.23
N LEU A 34 17.11 -1.67 8.76
CA LEU A 34 15.95 -2.42 8.30
C LEU A 34 15.44 -1.86 6.98
N ALA A 35 15.44 -0.54 6.82
CA ALA A 35 15.07 0.10 5.55
C ALA A 35 15.99 -0.36 4.41
N GLN A 36 17.30 -0.36 4.64
CA GLN A 36 18.28 -0.91 3.69
C GLN A 36 18.07 -2.39 3.39
N LEU A 37 17.70 -3.20 4.39
CA LEU A 37 17.38 -4.62 4.16
C LEU A 37 16.17 -4.74 3.24
N LEU A 38 15.11 -4.00 3.53
CA LEU A 38 13.85 -4.05 2.79
C LEU A 38 14.06 -3.61 1.35
N ASP A 39 14.84 -2.56 1.12
CA ASP A 39 15.23 -2.09 -0.21
C ASP A 39 15.99 -3.17 -1.00
N THR A 40 17.01 -3.76 -0.37
CA THR A 40 17.76 -4.90 -0.92
C THR A 40 16.82 -6.08 -1.27
N MET A 41 15.82 -6.34 -0.43
CA MET A 41 14.83 -7.39 -0.66
C MET A 41 13.96 -7.12 -1.87
N ARG A 42 13.60 -5.85 -2.11
CA ARG A 42 12.82 -5.43 -3.27
C ARG A 42 13.62 -5.58 -4.55
N THR A 43 14.89 -5.16 -4.55
CA THR A 43 15.77 -5.24 -5.72
C THR A 43 16.02 -6.67 -6.18
N HIS A 44 16.23 -7.61 -5.26
CA HIS A 44 16.56 -9.00 -5.63
C HIS A 44 15.37 -9.97 -5.61
N GLY A 45 14.25 -9.58 -5.02
CA GLY A 45 13.03 -10.40 -4.91
C GLY A 45 13.23 -11.78 -4.25
N GLY A 46 12.26 -12.66 -4.47
CA GLY A 46 12.33 -14.08 -4.12
C GLY A 46 12.29 -14.41 -2.62
N ARG A 47 12.79 -15.61 -2.29
CA ARG A 47 12.80 -16.17 -0.94
C ARG A 47 14.03 -15.75 -0.15
N TRP A 48 13.83 -15.25 1.06
CA TRP A 48 14.84 -14.72 1.96
C TRP A 48 15.03 -15.60 3.19
N THR A 49 16.27 -16.00 3.42
CA THR A 49 16.69 -16.75 4.61
C THR A 49 17.78 -15.98 5.33
N THR A 50 18.07 -16.35 6.58
CA THR A 50 19.19 -15.75 7.32
C THR A 50 20.53 -15.89 6.60
N ALA A 51 20.74 -16.99 5.87
CA ALA A 51 21.94 -17.21 5.06
C ALA A 51 21.99 -16.26 3.86
N ARG A 52 20.87 -16.06 3.14
CA ARG A 52 20.79 -15.12 2.01
C ARG A 52 21.04 -13.67 2.45
N VAL A 53 20.48 -13.25 3.58
CA VAL A 53 20.74 -11.91 4.14
C VAL A 53 22.24 -11.69 4.40
N LYS A 54 22.94 -12.71 4.92
CA LYS A 54 24.39 -12.64 5.11
C LYS A 54 25.14 -12.58 3.78
N ALA A 55 24.77 -13.42 2.82
CA ALA A 55 25.42 -13.47 1.52
C ALA A 55 25.34 -12.12 0.79
N VAL A 56 24.17 -11.48 0.77
CA VAL A 56 23.97 -10.21 0.07
C VAL A 56 24.68 -9.04 0.77
N ARG A 57 24.80 -9.07 2.11
CA ARG A 57 25.49 -8.01 2.87
C ARG A 57 27.01 -8.19 2.96
N GLY A 58 27.55 -9.32 2.50
CA GLY A 58 28.98 -9.60 2.50
C GLY A 58 29.65 -9.52 3.87
N SER A 59 30.88 -9.00 3.93
CA SER A 59 31.66 -8.85 5.16
C SER A 59 31.09 -7.81 6.13
N ALA A 60 30.26 -6.88 5.65
CA ALA A 60 29.53 -5.91 6.47
C ALA A 60 28.25 -6.50 7.09
N ALA A 61 27.96 -7.78 6.86
CA ALA A 61 26.75 -8.41 7.35
C ALA A 61 26.72 -8.52 8.89
N PRO A 62 25.59 -8.13 9.52
CA PRO A 62 25.38 -8.45 10.93
C PRO A 62 25.46 -9.96 11.17
N GLY A 63 25.91 -10.36 12.37
CA GLY A 63 25.94 -11.77 12.76
C GLY A 63 24.57 -12.45 12.60
N ARG A 64 24.56 -13.79 12.47
CA ARG A 64 23.35 -14.60 12.20
C ARG A 64 22.16 -14.24 13.09
N ARG A 65 22.41 -13.95 14.37
CA ARG A 65 21.39 -13.53 15.35
C ARG A 65 20.71 -12.21 14.96
N ILE A 66 21.46 -11.24 14.47
CA ILE A 66 20.94 -9.94 14.03
C ILE A 66 20.16 -10.09 12.72
N ALA A 67 20.69 -10.83 11.75
CA ALA A 67 19.97 -11.12 10.50
C ALA A 67 18.59 -11.78 10.76
N ARG A 68 18.55 -12.74 11.68
CA ARG A 68 17.29 -13.38 12.12
C ARG A 68 16.34 -12.38 12.77
N ARG A 69 16.84 -11.53 13.67
CA ARG A 69 16.05 -10.48 14.32
C ARG A 69 15.51 -9.47 13.32
N ASP A 70 16.31 -9.09 12.32
CA ASP A 70 15.90 -8.14 11.28
C ASP A 70 14.75 -8.70 10.44
N LEU A 71 14.83 -9.97 10.00
CA LEU A 71 13.74 -10.65 9.29
C LEU A 71 12.47 -10.75 10.15
N GLN A 72 12.60 -11.11 11.43
CA GLN A 72 11.47 -11.16 12.36
C GLN A 72 10.85 -9.78 12.60
N ASN A 73 11.65 -8.71 12.63
CA ASN A 73 11.14 -7.35 12.76
C ASN A 73 10.35 -6.93 11.52
N LEU A 74 10.85 -7.23 10.32
CA LEU A 74 10.14 -6.93 9.08
C LEU A 74 8.84 -7.74 8.96
N HIS A 75 8.85 -9.03 9.34
CA HIS A 75 7.65 -9.86 9.40
C HIS A 75 6.61 -9.32 10.38
N ARG A 76 7.02 -8.99 11.62
CA ARG A 76 6.10 -8.42 12.64
C ARG A 76 5.50 -7.08 12.23
N ARG A 77 6.19 -6.32 11.38
CA ARG A 77 5.70 -5.06 10.83
C ARG A 77 4.90 -5.25 9.52
N GLY A 78 4.59 -6.48 9.13
CA GLY A 78 3.78 -6.78 7.94
C GLY A 78 4.53 -6.69 6.59
N PHE A 79 5.84 -6.44 6.60
CA PHE A 79 6.61 -6.29 5.36
C PHE A 79 6.94 -7.63 4.68
N LEU A 80 6.97 -8.71 5.45
CA LEU A 80 7.31 -10.04 4.96
C LEU A 80 6.20 -11.03 5.34
N ILE A 81 6.04 -12.05 4.51
CA ILE A 81 5.27 -13.27 4.80
C ILE A 81 6.27 -14.35 5.15
N MET A 82 6.10 -14.99 6.30
CA MET A 82 6.95 -16.10 6.73
C MET A 82 6.41 -17.42 6.15
N HIS A 83 7.31 -18.23 5.61
CA HIS A 83 7.05 -19.59 5.13
C HIS A 83 7.92 -20.56 5.92
N GLU A 84 7.36 -21.69 6.30
CA GLU A 84 8.10 -22.78 6.95
C GLU A 84 7.90 -24.07 6.13
N ALA A 85 8.99 -24.62 5.60
CA ALA A 85 9.01 -25.86 4.83
C ALA A 85 10.25 -26.66 5.24
N ASP A 86 10.09 -27.96 5.47
CA ASP A 86 11.18 -28.87 5.88
C ASP A 86 11.94 -28.39 7.13
N GLY A 87 11.24 -27.73 8.07
CA GLY A 87 11.83 -27.11 9.26
C GLY A 87 12.71 -25.87 8.98
N ILE A 88 12.75 -25.41 7.72
CA ILE A 88 13.49 -24.22 7.30
C ILE A 88 12.52 -23.04 7.20
N ARG A 89 12.76 -22.02 8.02
CA ARG A 89 12.06 -20.75 7.92
C ARG A 89 12.64 -19.87 6.83
N SER A 90 11.76 -19.37 5.98
CA SER A 90 12.07 -18.43 4.93
C SER A 90 11.01 -17.32 4.87
N TYR A 91 11.32 -16.22 4.19
CA TYR A 91 10.46 -15.05 4.11
C TYR A 91 10.33 -14.60 2.66
N THR A 92 9.16 -14.17 2.24
CA THR A 92 8.96 -13.46 0.97
C THR A 92 8.41 -12.06 1.25
N LEU A 93 8.61 -11.12 0.33
CA LEU A 93 7.98 -9.81 0.46
C LEU A 93 6.46 -9.95 0.42
N SER A 94 5.77 -9.25 1.32
CA SER A 94 4.32 -9.14 1.25
C SER A 94 3.94 -8.29 0.03
N ARG A 95 2.97 -8.76 -0.76
CA ARG A 95 2.45 -8.03 -1.94
C ARG A 95 1.83 -6.69 -1.55
N ALA A 96 1.30 -6.58 -0.33
CA ALA A 96 0.76 -5.33 0.22
C ALA A 96 1.84 -4.28 0.54
N VAL A 97 3.10 -4.71 0.68
CA VAL A 97 4.25 -3.88 1.07
C VAL A 97 5.22 -3.63 -0.07
N THR A 98 5.17 -4.47 -1.09
CA THR A 98 5.79 -4.16 -2.37
C THR A 98 4.90 -3.07 -2.94
N PRO A 99 5.31 -1.78 -2.94
CA PRO A 99 4.60 -0.83 -3.78
C PRO A 99 4.76 -1.38 -5.20
N SER A 100 3.71 -2.04 -5.69
CA SER A 100 3.54 -2.33 -7.11
C SER A 100 3.59 -1.05 -7.95
N ALA A 101 3.64 0.12 -7.31
CA ALA A 101 3.93 1.42 -7.89
C ALA A 101 5.37 1.59 -8.43
N GLN A 102 6.32 0.67 -8.15
CA GLN A 102 7.67 0.78 -8.74
C GLN A 102 7.76 0.21 -10.17
N GLN A 103 6.72 -0.44 -10.70
CA GLN A 103 6.72 -0.94 -12.09
C GLN A 103 5.33 -0.88 -12.70
N ASP A 104 4.70 0.30 -12.65
CA ASP A 104 3.78 0.61 -13.74
C ASP A 104 4.09 2.01 -14.30
N PRO A 105 4.93 2.11 -15.34
CA PRO A 105 5.15 3.36 -16.04
C PRO A 105 3.88 3.86 -16.77
N ASP A 106 2.77 3.12 -16.74
CA ASP A 106 1.53 3.52 -17.42
C ASP A 106 0.96 4.82 -16.89
N TRP A 107 1.18 5.21 -15.63
CA TRP A 107 0.72 6.53 -15.17
C TRP A 107 1.55 7.68 -15.77
N VAL A 108 2.86 7.48 -15.98
CA VAL A 108 3.72 8.47 -16.65
C VAL A 108 3.28 8.59 -18.12
N ASN A 109 3.09 7.45 -18.78
CA ASN A 109 2.59 7.40 -20.14
C ASN A 109 1.17 7.97 -20.25
N ALA A 110 0.32 7.80 -19.24
CA ALA A 110 -1.02 8.38 -19.18
C ALA A 110 -0.97 9.90 -18.99
N LEU A 111 -0.08 10.44 -18.15
CA LEU A 111 0.10 11.88 -18.00
C LEU A 111 0.66 12.53 -19.28
N LEU A 112 1.62 11.87 -19.93
CA LEU A 112 2.16 12.32 -21.21
C LEU A 112 1.10 12.24 -22.31
N GLY A 113 0.34 11.15 -22.37
CA GLY A 113 -0.77 10.99 -23.32
C GLY A 113 -1.88 12.03 -23.09
N ALA A 114 -2.22 12.34 -21.84
CA ALA A 114 -3.19 13.39 -21.52
C ALA A 114 -2.67 14.77 -21.94
N ALA A 115 -1.38 15.06 -21.74
CA ALA A 115 -0.76 16.30 -22.20
C ALA A 115 -0.83 16.41 -23.73
N ASP A 116 -0.53 15.33 -24.46
CA ASP A 116 -0.59 15.30 -25.92
C ASP A 116 -2.04 15.45 -26.43
N VAL A 117 -3.02 14.81 -25.79
CA VAL A 117 -4.45 14.98 -26.14
C VAL A 117 -4.87 16.44 -25.93
N ILE A 118 -4.51 17.05 -24.81
CA ILE A 118 -4.80 18.47 -24.55
C ILE A 118 -4.12 19.36 -25.58
N GLU A 119 -2.92 19.05 -26.05
CA GLU A 119 -2.17 19.83 -27.04
C GLU A 119 -2.74 19.73 -28.46
N VAL A 120 -3.50 18.67 -28.79
CA VAL A 120 -4.10 18.46 -30.12
C VAL A 120 -5.53 19.00 -30.24
N LEU A 121 -6.21 19.33 -29.13
CA LEU A 121 -7.54 19.96 -29.15
C LEU A 121 -7.57 21.23 -30.05
N PRO A 122 -8.71 21.54 -30.70
CA PRO A 122 -8.85 22.79 -31.43
C PRO A 122 -8.56 23.98 -30.49
N PRO A 123 -7.91 25.06 -30.97
CA PRO A 123 -7.73 26.26 -30.17
C PRO A 123 -9.10 26.86 -29.88
N ASP A 124 -9.60 26.62 -28.67
CA ASP A 124 -10.78 27.29 -28.15
C ASP A 124 -10.30 28.60 -27.50
N THR A 125 -10.67 29.72 -28.13
CA THR A 125 -10.16 31.06 -27.80
C THR A 125 -10.41 31.49 -26.36
N GLU A 126 -11.35 30.83 -25.65
CA GLU A 126 -11.68 31.14 -24.25
C GLU A 126 -10.80 30.39 -23.22
N LEU A 127 -10.10 29.30 -23.59
CA LEU A 127 -9.35 28.43 -22.66
C LEU A 127 -7.82 28.46 -22.85
N GLU A 128 -7.33 29.24 -23.82
CA GLU A 128 -5.92 29.28 -24.24
C GLU A 128 -4.88 29.46 -23.10
N PRO A 129 -5.04 30.39 -22.13
CA PRO A 129 -4.05 30.57 -21.08
C PRO A 129 -3.98 29.37 -20.12
N GLY A 130 -5.13 28.72 -19.86
CA GLY A 130 -5.22 27.56 -18.97
C GLY A 130 -4.63 26.31 -19.61
N ARG A 131 -4.84 26.15 -20.92
CA ARG A 131 -4.40 24.98 -21.70
C ARG A 131 -2.88 24.79 -21.68
N ALA A 132 -2.12 25.83 -22.00
CA ALA A 132 -0.65 25.75 -22.00
C ALA A 132 -0.08 25.45 -20.61
N ASN A 133 -0.70 26.00 -19.57
CA ASN A 133 -0.32 25.74 -18.17
C ASN A 133 -0.63 24.31 -17.75
N ALA A 134 -1.79 23.76 -18.15
CA ALA A 134 -2.16 22.37 -17.88
C ALA A 134 -1.19 21.37 -18.55
N VAL A 135 -0.85 21.57 -19.83
CA VAL A 135 0.14 20.74 -20.54
C VAL A 135 1.50 20.79 -19.84
N LYS A 136 1.96 22.00 -19.48
CA LYS A 136 3.24 22.19 -18.78
C LYS A 136 3.24 21.52 -17.42
N LEU A 137 2.13 21.58 -16.66
CA LEU A 137 1.99 20.92 -15.37
C LEU A 137 2.02 19.39 -15.51
N LEU A 138 1.27 18.82 -16.44
CA LEU A 138 1.23 17.37 -16.66
C LEU A 138 2.60 16.80 -17.07
N ARG A 139 3.28 17.46 -18.02
CA ARG A 139 4.64 17.09 -18.44
C ARG A 139 5.63 17.23 -17.28
N ARG A 140 5.51 18.30 -16.47
CA ARG A 140 6.35 18.49 -15.28
C ARG A 140 6.11 17.40 -14.23
N MET A 141 4.86 17.03 -13.97
CA MET A 141 4.52 15.94 -13.04
C MET A 141 5.02 14.59 -13.54
N ALA A 142 4.97 14.33 -14.84
CA ALA A 142 5.54 13.10 -15.43
C ALA A 142 7.06 13.03 -15.23
N VAL A 143 7.78 14.15 -15.35
CA VAL A 143 9.23 14.23 -15.17
C VAL A 143 9.64 14.22 -13.69
N GLU A 144 9.00 15.01 -12.85
CA GLU A 144 9.36 15.18 -11.43
C GLU A 144 8.77 14.10 -10.52
N GLY A 145 7.58 13.58 -10.87
CA GLY A 145 6.86 12.58 -10.08
C GLY A 145 7.54 11.21 -10.04
N LEU A 146 8.46 10.94 -10.97
CA LEU A 146 9.24 9.70 -11.00
C LEU A 146 10.26 9.59 -9.85
N GLU A 147 10.75 10.71 -9.31
CA GLU A 147 11.87 10.69 -8.36
C GLU A 147 11.48 10.97 -6.90
N HIS A 148 10.40 11.73 -6.63
CA HIS A 148 10.22 12.32 -5.30
C HIS A 148 8.85 12.13 -4.65
N TYR A 149 7.78 11.85 -5.41
CA TYR A 149 6.46 11.71 -4.83
C TYR A 149 5.93 10.28 -4.99
N PRO A 150 5.64 9.56 -3.88
CA PRO A 150 4.83 8.36 -4.01
C PRO A 150 3.51 8.75 -4.67
N PRO A 151 2.90 7.88 -5.51
CA PRO A 151 1.63 8.19 -6.15
C PRO A 151 0.65 8.70 -5.11
N ALA A 152 0.24 9.97 -5.24
CA ALA A 152 -0.47 10.69 -4.18
C ALA A 152 -1.84 10.06 -3.88
N LEU A 153 -2.36 9.26 -4.81
CA LEU A 153 -3.73 8.72 -4.79
C LEU A 153 -3.76 7.21 -5.05
N VAL A 154 -2.87 6.41 -4.44
CA VAL A 154 -2.90 4.93 -4.58
C VAL A 154 -4.25 4.33 -4.21
N TRP A 155 -4.99 4.99 -3.32
CA TRP A 155 -6.32 4.57 -2.88
C TRP A 155 -7.42 4.80 -3.92
N ALA A 156 -7.23 5.71 -4.89
CA ALA A 156 -8.25 6.04 -5.89
C ALA A 156 -8.58 4.84 -6.80
N ARG A 157 -7.65 3.89 -6.95
CA ARG A 157 -7.87 2.61 -7.67
C ARG A 157 -8.93 1.71 -7.00
N TYR A 158 -9.36 2.04 -5.79
CA TYR A 158 -10.39 1.29 -5.06
C TYR A 158 -11.79 1.86 -5.31
N LEU A 159 -11.89 3.07 -5.85
CA LEU A 159 -13.16 3.63 -6.31
C LEU A 159 -13.57 2.94 -7.62
N ASP A 160 -14.86 2.75 -7.80
CA ASP A 160 -15.39 2.41 -9.12
C ASP A 160 -15.41 3.65 -10.04
N ALA A 161 -15.88 3.48 -11.27
CA ALA A 161 -15.86 4.54 -12.27
C ALA A 161 -16.74 5.74 -11.87
N ASP A 162 -17.91 5.49 -11.28
CA ASP A 162 -18.87 6.52 -10.92
C ASP A 162 -18.37 7.32 -9.71
N ASP A 163 -17.81 6.64 -8.71
CA ASP A 163 -17.20 7.26 -7.54
C ASP A 163 -15.92 8.03 -7.90
N LEU A 164 -15.11 7.51 -8.83
CA LEU A 164 -13.94 8.20 -9.32
C LEU A 164 -14.32 9.48 -10.06
N GLU A 165 -15.38 9.44 -10.88
CA GLU A 165 -15.91 10.62 -11.56
C GLU A 165 -16.42 11.67 -10.55
N ALA A 166 -17.18 11.25 -9.54
CA ALA A 166 -17.66 12.12 -8.48
C ALA A 166 -16.51 12.77 -7.68
N PHE A 167 -15.50 11.98 -7.30
CA PHE A 167 -14.29 12.49 -6.65
C PHE A 167 -13.58 13.55 -7.49
N LEU A 168 -13.36 13.29 -8.78
CA LEU A 168 -12.67 14.23 -9.67
C LEU A 168 -13.49 15.50 -9.88
N GLY A 169 -14.82 15.39 -9.94
CA GLY A 169 -15.74 16.53 -10.01
C GLY A 169 -15.65 17.43 -8.77
N GLU A 170 -15.74 16.84 -7.58
CA GLU A 170 -15.59 17.59 -6.31
C GLU A 170 -14.20 18.20 -6.16
N LEU A 171 -13.14 17.44 -6.47
CA LEU A 171 -11.77 17.92 -6.40
C LEU A 171 -11.55 19.12 -7.34
N SER A 172 -12.09 19.05 -8.56
CA SER A 172 -12.02 20.16 -9.51
C SER A 172 -12.82 21.37 -9.05
N ALA A 173 -13.99 21.17 -8.42
CA ALA A 173 -14.81 22.26 -7.91
C ALA A 173 -14.12 23.01 -6.77
N GLU A 174 -13.53 22.28 -5.81
CA GLU A 174 -12.80 22.89 -4.70
C GLU A 174 -11.51 23.58 -5.16
N ALA A 175 -10.79 22.96 -6.10
CA ALA A 175 -9.57 23.53 -6.67
C ALA A 175 -9.82 24.77 -7.54
N ALA A 176 -11.06 25.01 -8.00
CA ALA A 176 -11.42 26.20 -8.77
C ALA A 176 -11.60 27.46 -7.91
N GLY A 177 -11.46 27.35 -6.58
CA GLY A 177 -11.47 28.49 -5.67
C GLY A 177 -10.28 29.44 -5.84
N ALA A 178 -10.22 30.49 -5.01
CA ALA A 178 -9.09 31.43 -5.03
C ALA A 178 -7.79 30.73 -4.63
N ASP A 179 -6.63 31.21 -5.11
CA ASP A 179 -5.29 30.72 -4.71
C ASP A 179 -4.95 31.09 -3.25
N ASP A 180 -5.76 30.63 -2.31
CA ASP A 180 -5.60 30.85 -0.88
C ASP A 180 -5.53 29.55 -0.07
N LEU A 181 -5.22 29.70 1.21
CA LEU A 181 -5.12 28.58 2.13
C LEU A 181 -6.46 27.89 2.40
N ALA A 182 -7.59 28.56 2.17
CA ALA A 182 -8.91 27.98 2.36
C ALA A 182 -9.21 26.98 1.23
N THR A 183 -8.86 27.31 -0.02
CA THR A 183 -8.95 26.39 -1.15
C THR A 183 -8.06 25.16 -0.95
N LEU A 184 -6.84 25.32 -0.45
CA LEU A 184 -5.99 24.16 -0.13
C LEU A 184 -6.63 23.26 0.94
N ALA A 185 -7.17 23.85 2.01
CA ALA A 185 -7.82 23.09 3.07
C ALA A 185 -9.06 22.32 2.56
N ALA A 186 -9.82 22.92 1.64
CA ALA A 186 -10.96 22.26 1.02
C ALA A 186 -10.53 21.07 0.15
N VAL A 187 -9.51 21.24 -0.68
CA VAL A 187 -8.90 20.17 -1.48
C VAL A 187 -8.40 19.02 -0.59
N GLU A 188 -7.68 19.33 0.49
CA GLU A 188 -7.19 18.32 1.44
C GLU A 188 -8.36 17.55 2.09
N ASN A 189 -9.44 18.25 2.45
CA ASN A 189 -10.62 17.65 3.04
C ASN A 189 -11.37 16.73 2.05
N THR A 190 -11.47 17.13 0.79
CA THR A 190 -12.04 16.29 -0.28
C THR A 190 -11.21 15.03 -0.48
N ILE A 191 -9.89 15.14 -0.58
CA ILE A 191 -8.97 13.98 -0.68
C ILE A 191 -9.14 13.05 0.53
N ALA A 192 -9.21 13.60 1.74
CA ALA A 192 -9.38 12.80 2.96
C ALA A 192 -10.72 12.04 2.99
N THR A 193 -11.81 12.70 2.57
CA THR A 193 -13.16 12.13 2.51
C THR A 193 -13.21 10.96 1.53
N TRP A 194 -12.77 11.17 0.30
CA TRP A 194 -12.81 10.14 -0.74
C TRP A 194 -11.85 8.99 -0.49
N ARG A 195 -10.71 9.27 0.16
CA ARG A 195 -9.82 8.22 0.64
C ARG A 195 -10.51 7.27 1.61
N PHE A 196 -11.26 7.81 2.57
CA PHE A 196 -11.98 7.01 3.54
C PHE A 196 -13.03 6.11 2.84
N ILE A 197 -13.75 6.65 1.86
CA ILE A 197 -14.74 5.91 1.06
C ILE A 197 -14.06 4.77 0.30
N GLY A 198 -13.01 5.05 -0.47
CA GLY A 198 -12.31 4.03 -1.26
C GLY A 198 -11.66 2.94 -0.40
N GLU A 199 -11.07 3.29 0.75
CA GLU A 199 -10.52 2.30 1.67
C GLU A 199 -11.62 1.42 2.31
N ALA A 200 -12.79 1.99 2.64
CA ALA A 200 -13.92 1.26 3.17
C ALA A 200 -14.52 0.28 2.14
N GLN A 201 -14.68 0.72 0.90
CA GLN A 201 -15.14 -0.13 -0.22
C GLN A 201 -14.16 -1.27 -0.48
N TYR A 202 -12.86 -0.99 -0.52
CA TYR A 202 -11.85 -2.02 -0.68
C TYR A 202 -11.92 -3.07 0.44
N ALA A 203 -12.07 -2.64 1.70
CA ALA A 203 -12.20 -3.53 2.84
C ALA A 203 -13.45 -4.41 2.74
N HIS A 204 -14.58 -3.83 2.30
CA HIS A 204 -15.83 -4.57 2.07
C HIS A 204 -15.67 -5.63 0.97
N ASN A 205 -15.12 -5.23 -0.19
CA ASN A 205 -14.92 -6.11 -1.34
C ASN A 205 -13.86 -7.19 -1.10
N SER A 206 -12.91 -6.95 -0.19
CA SER A 206 -11.84 -7.89 0.14
C SER A 206 -12.17 -8.80 1.32
N ALA A 207 -13.27 -8.57 2.03
CA ALA A 207 -13.68 -9.44 3.12
C ALA A 207 -14.05 -10.83 2.56
N ALA A 208 -13.41 -11.88 3.06
CA ALA A 208 -13.72 -13.25 2.66
C ALA A 208 -15.20 -13.53 2.91
N GLY A 209 -15.96 -13.76 1.84
CA GLY A 209 -17.39 -14.04 1.95
C GLY A 209 -17.64 -15.26 2.86
N PRO A 210 -18.73 -15.29 3.64
CA PRO A 210 -19.01 -16.32 4.63
C PRO A 210 -19.23 -17.74 4.07
N GLY A 211 -19.06 -17.95 2.76
CA GLY A 211 -19.13 -19.26 2.09
C GLY A 211 -17.79 -19.75 1.50
N SER A 212 -16.68 -19.06 1.75
CA SER A 212 -15.36 -19.47 1.22
C SER A 212 -14.68 -20.59 2.02
N SER A 213 -15.36 -21.17 3.00
CA SER A 213 -14.97 -22.46 3.58
C SER A 213 -15.26 -23.58 2.57
N GLU A 214 -14.31 -23.75 1.66
CA GLU A 214 -13.65 -25.04 1.43
C GLU A 214 -14.52 -26.24 1.82
N ALA A 215 -15.31 -26.72 0.85
CA ALA A 215 -15.82 -28.07 0.84
C ALA A 215 -14.62 -29.03 0.84
N ALA A 216 -14.14 -29.37 2.03
CA ALA A 216 -13.20 -30.46 2.22
C ALA A 216 -13.96 -31.78 1.98
N ALA A 217 -13.74 -32.35 0.80
CA ALA A 217 -14.01 -33.74 0.45
C ALA A 217 -12.69 -34.50 0.37
#